data_AF-A0A916E3I5-F1
#
_entry.id   AF-A0A916E3I5-F1
#
_cell.length_a   1.000
_cell.length_b   1.000
_cell.length_c   1.000
_cell.angle_alpha   90.00
_cell.angle_beta   90.00
_cell.angle_gamma   90.00
#
_symmetry.space_group_name_H-M   'P 1'
#
loop_
_entity.id
_entity.type
_entity.pdbx_description
1 polymer ?
#
loop_
_entity_poly.entity_id
_entity_poly.type
_entity_poly.pdbx_seq_one_letter_code
_entity_poly.pdbx_strand_id
1 'polypeptide(L)'
;MADADAGVASNQTLVLNYYQNLWWKSGEFSSKAKWEEVTLPYVLVDNVSLREYELRTDKFNIHDVWEWKNNKVMIYELPFKSHETCIYAINKVISRACTAVDYTNSRILNLGATRIRADDSGKEADSCFRPMKARVLAPTGSDRESEPWPNVVVEVAYTESTDHVLKKVKEYWLPDLSCVHDVIVKHS
;
A
#
# COMPACT_ATOMS: atom_id res chain seq x y z
N MET A 1 -6.21 44.06 -20.48
CA MET A 1 -5.55 43.53 -19.27
C MET A 1 -6.03 42.11 -19.06
N ALA A 2 -5.35 41.11 -19.64
CA ALA A 2 -5.77 39.70 -19.55
C ALA A 2 -4.59 38.69 -19.68
N ASP A 3 -3.34 39.10 -19.47
CA ASP A 3 -2.16 38.25 -19.71
C ASP A 3 -1.23 38.02 -18.49
N ALA A 4 -1.53 38.63 -17.34
CA ALA A 4 -0.68 38.47 -16.15
C ALA A 4 -0.96 37.18 -15.36
N ASP A 5 -2.19 36.64 -15.46
CA ASP A 5 -2.65 35.53 -14.60
C ASP A 5 -2.24 34.15 -15.13
N ALA A 6 -2.20 33.99 -16.46
CA ALA A 6 -1.84 32.73 -17.12
C ALA A 6 -0.37 32.31 -16.86
N GLY A 7 0.56 33.27 -16.81
CA GLY A 7 1.98 33.00 -16.56
C GLY A 7 2.31 32.69 -15.09
N VAL A 8 1.48 33.15 -14.14
CA VAL A 8 1.62 32.84 -12.71
C VAL A 8 1.09 31.44 -12.41
N ALA A 9 -0.07 31.09 -12.98
CA ALA A 9 -0.66 29.75 -12.83
C ALA A 9 0.23 28.65 -13.46
N SER A 10 0.85 28.90 -14.61
CA SER A 10 1.76 27.94 -15.24
C SER A 10 3.03 27.71 -14.40
N ASN A 11 3.60 28.77 -13.81
CA ASN A 11 4.78 28.66 -12.95
C ASN A 11 4.47 27.94 -11.63
N GLN A 12 3.31 28.21 -11.03
CA GLN A 12 2.87 27.48 -9.83
C GLN A 12 2.68 25.98 -10.10
N THR A 13 2.09 25.63 -11.25
CA THR A 13 1.90 24.24 -11.67
C THR A 13 3.24 23.51 -11.83
N LEU A 14 4.24 24.15 -12.46
CA LEU A 14 5.58 23.56 -12.60
C LEU A 14 6.27 23.35 -11.24
N VAL A 15 6.11 24.28 -10.32
CA VAL A 15 6.68 24.18 -8.96
C VAL A 15 6.02 23.05 -8.17
N LEU A 16 4.70 22.90 -8.24
CA LEU A 16 3.98 21.79 -7.59
C LEU A 16 4.39 20.45 -8.17
N ASN A 17 4.43 20.34 -9.50
CA ASN A 17 4.89 19.12 -10.17
C ASN A 17 6.32 18.76 -9.75
N TYR A 18 7.20 19.75 -9.57
CA TYR A 18 8.56 19.50 -9.07
C TYR A 18 8.54 18.85 -7.68
N TYR A 19 7.84 19.45 -6.71
CA TYR A 19 7.78 18.93 -5.34
C TYR A 19 7.08 17.57 -5.24
N GLN A 20 6.02 17.34 -6.03
CA GLN A 20 5.34 16.04 -6.10
C GLN A 20 6.27 14.96 -6.68
N ASN A 21 7.05 15.29 -7.71
CA ASN A 21 8.01 14.37 -8.33
C ASN A 21 9.23 14.05 -7.45
N LEU A 22 9.53 14.84 -6.41
CA LEU A 22 10.61 14.51 -5.48
C LEU A 22 10.37 13.17 -4.81
N TRP A 23 9.11 12.81 -4.57
CA TRP A 23 8.81 11.53 -3.93
C TRP A 23 9.30 10.35 -4.77
N TRP A 24 9.05 10.37 -6.08
CA TRP A 24 9.60 9.35 -6.98
C TRP A 24 11.13 9.45 -7.16
N LYS A 25 11.66 10.67 -7.26
CA LYS A 25 13.07 10.91 -7.61
C LYS A 25 14.04 10.60 -6.46
N SER A 26 13.67 10.95 -5.23
CA SER A 26 14.54 10.88 -4.06
C SER A 26 13.89 10.20 -2.84
N GLY A 27 12.63 9.77 -2.94
CA GLY A 27 11.88 9.27 -1.79
C GLY A 27 11.34 10.37 -0.86
N GLU A 28 11.52 11.64 -1.21
CA GLU A 28 11.13 12.77 -0.36
C GLU A 28 9.64 13.11 -0.53
N PHE A 29 8.84 12.82 0.50
CA PHE A 29 7.45 13.28 0.59
C PHE A 29 7.39 14.75 1.06
N SER A 30 7.44 15.68 0.11
CA SER A 30 7.57 17.11 0.41
C SER A 30 6.25 17.74 0.87
N SER A 31 6.26 18.49 1.98
CA SER A 31 5.09 19.27 2.42
C SER A 31 4.74 20.44 1.49
N LYS A 32 5.65 20.83 0.59
CA LYS A 32 5.41 21.89 -0.42
C LYS A 32 4.63 21.40 -1.63
N ALA A 33 4.42 20.09 -1.74
CA ALA A 33 3.69 19.46 -2.85
C ALA A 33 2.16 19.61 -2.75
N LYS A 34 1.65 20.15 -1.62
CA LYS A 34 0.22 20.33 -1.33
C LYS A 34 -0.59 19.05 -1.57
N TRP A 35 -0.14 17.95 -0.97
CA TRP A 35 -0.74 16.63 -1.16
C TRP A 35 -2.22 16.59 -0.76
N GLU A 36 -2.62 17.42 0.20
CA GLU A 36 -4.00 17.61 0.63
C GLU A 36 -4.94 18.20 -0.44
N GLU A 37 -4.40 18.84 -1.48
CA GLU A 37 -5.16 19.41 -2.60
C GLU A 37 -5.24 18.43 -3.80
N VAL A 38 -4.51 17.31 -3.74
CA VAL A 38 -4.45 16.33 -4.84
C VAL A 38 -5.69 15.44 -4.84
N THR A 39 -6.23 15.16 -6.03
CA THR A 39 -7.29 14.16 -6.21
C THR A 39 -6.67 12.78 -6.39
N LEU A 40 -7.08 11.82 -5.55
CA LEU A 40 -6.67 10.43 -5.65
C LEU A 40 -7.65 9.62 -6.53
N PRO A 41 -7.18 8.62 -7.30
CA PRO A 41 -5.78 8.23 -7.44
C PRO A 41 -4.95 9.21 -8.25
N TYR A 42 -3.72 9.45 -7.80
CA TYR A 42 -2.78 10.36 -8.43
C TYR A 42 -1.68 9.61 -9.20
N VAL A 43 -1.38 10.03 -10.43
CA VAL A 43 -0.27 9.47 -11.20
C VAL A 43 1.02 10.15 -10.73
N LEU A 44 1.84 9.44 -9.98
CA LEU A 44 3.11 9.97 -9.50
C LEU A 44 4.13 10.10 -10.65
N VAL A 45 4.22 9.08 -11.49
CA VAL A 45 5.10 9.03 -12.66
C VAL A 45 4.58 8.01 -13.67
N ASP A 46 4.87 8.24 -14.95
CA ASP A 46 4.54 7.33 -16.05
C ASP A 46 5.80 6.69 -16.69
N ASN A 47 5.58 5.70 -17.56
CA ASN A 47 6.62 5.00 -18.30
C ASN A 47 7.69 4.32 -17.41
N VAL A 48 7.26 3.79 -16.27
CA VAL A 48 8.12 3.05 -15.32
C VAL A 48 7.93 1.56 -15.51
N SER A 49 9.02 0.82 -15.70
CA SER A 49 8.97 -0.65 -15.71
C SER A 49 8.70 -1.23 -14.31
N LEU A 50 8.07 -2.41 -14.22
CA LEU A 50 7.86 -3.10 -12.94
C LEU A 50 9.16 -3.25 -12.14
N ARG A 51 10.26 -3.62 -12.82
CA ARG A 51 11.58 -3.76 -12.19
C ARG A 51 12.10 -2.45 -11.60
N GLU A 52 11.92 -1.33 -12.31
CA GLU A 52 12.33 -0.02 -11.77
C GLU A 52 11.48 0.38 -10.57
N TYR A 53 10.17 0.15 -10.65
CA TYR A 53 9.27 0.35 -9.52
C TYR A 53 9.73 -0.43 -8.28
N GLU A 54 9.92 -1.75 -8.40
CA GLU A 54 10.37 -2.60 -7.27
C GLU A 54 11.71 -2.11 -6.70
N LEU A 55 12.70 -1.83 -7.55
CA LEU A 55 14.01 -1.33 -7.12
C LEU A 55 13.91 0.00 -6.37
N ARG A 56 13.05 0.92 -6.81
CA ARG A 56 12.90 2.23 -6.16
C ARG A 56 12.11 2.14 -4.87
N THR A 57 11.02 1.38 -4.88
CA THR A 57 10.22 1.12 -3.68
C THR A 57 11.11 0.57 -2.58
N ASP A 58 11.94 -0.44 -2.89
CA ASP A 58 12.85 -1.04 -1.92
C ASP A 58 13.97 -0.07 -1.51
N LYS A 59 14.53 0.71 -2.47
CA LYS A 59 15.58 1.71 -2.19
C LYS A 59 15.12 2.80 -1.22
N PHE A 60 13.88 3.28 -1.35
CA PHE A 60 13.34 4.36 -0.53
C PHE A 60 12.50 3.85 0.64
N ASN A 61 12.32 2.53 0.77
CA ASN A 61 11.51 1.89 1.81
C ASN A 61 10.08 2.46 1.85
N ILE A 62 9.46 2.63 0.67
CA ILE A 62 8.11 3.19 0.52
C ILE A 62 7.12 2.03 0.34
N HIS A 63 6.59 1.55 1.45
CA HIS A 63 5.63 0.45 1.42
C HIS A 63 4.20 0.97 1.42
N ASP A 64 3.32 0.25 0.74
CA ASP A 64 1.85 0.36 0.76
C ASP A 64 1.22 1.66 0.24
N VAL A 65 2.06 2.59 -0.20
CA VAL A 65 1.62 3.91 -0.64
C VAL A 65 1.69 4.07 -2.16
N TRP A 66 2.59 3.30 -2.80
CA TRP A 66 2.77 3.30 -4.25
C TRP A 66 2.27 2.00 -4.86
N GLU A 67 1.41 2.11 -5.86
CA GLU A 67 0.99 0.97 -6.67
C GLU A 67 1.48 1.09 -8.10
N TRP A 68 2.05 0.02 -8.64
CA TRP A 68 2.38 -0.04 -10.06
C TRP A 68 1.22 -0.61 -10.87
N LYS A 69 0.81 0.11 -11.92
CA LYS A 69 -0.26 -0.32 -12.84
C LYS A 69 -0.02 0.26 -14.23
N ASN A 70 0.00 -0.60 -15.25
CA ASN A 70 0.10 -0.21 -16.66
C ASN A 70 1.29 0.73 -16.95
N ASN A 71 2.48 0.38 -16.47
CA ASN A 71 3.70 1.21 -16.56
C ASN A 71 3.61 2.58 -15.86
N LYS A 72 2.71 2.75 -14.91
CA LYS A 72 2.57 3.96 -14.10
C LYS A 72 2.72 3.63 -12.62
N VAL A 73 3.27 4.56 -11.87
CA VAL A 73 3.23 4.53 -10.41
C VAL A 73 2.09 5.43 -9.95
N MET A 74 1.15 4.84 -9.25
CA MET A 74 -0.06 5.47 -8.75
C MET A 74 0.03 5.62 -7.24
N ILE A 75 -0.57 6.68 -6.72
CA ILE A 75 -0.81 6.89 -5.30
C ILE A 75 -2.31 6.83 -5.09
N TYR A 76 -2.76 5.91 -4.24
CA TYR A 76 -4.15 5.80 -3.82
C TYR A 76 -4.38 6.22 -2.37
N GLU A 77 -3.33 6.20 -1.55
CA GLU A 77 -3.30 6.56 -0.13
C GLU A 77 -2.17 7.56 0.11
N LEU A 78 -2.33 8.53 1.01
CA LEU A 78 -1.26 9.38 1.49
C LEU A 78 -0.80 8.91 2.89
N PRO A 79 0.51 8.90 3.19
CA PRO A 79 1.07 8.37 4.43
C PRO A 79 0.87 9.33 5.61
N PHE A 80 -0.38 9.63 5.93
CA PHE A 80 -0.71 10.54 7.02
C PHE A 80 -0.59 9.83 8.37
N LYS A 81 -0.16 10.59 9.39
CA LYS A 81 0.02 10.05 10.75
C LYS A 81 -1.25 9.40 11.32
N SER A 82 -2.41 9.91 10.95
CA SER A 82 -3.71 9.39 11.35
C SER A 82 -4.00 8.00 10.78
N HIS A 83 -3.61 7.75 9.53
CA HIS A 83 -3.63 6.42 8.90
C HIS A 83 -2.79 5.43 9.70
N GLU A 84 -1.52 5.75 9.94
CA GLU A 84 -0.59 4.94 10.76
C GLU A 84 -1.10 4.68 12.18
N THR A 85 -1.73 5.70 12.80
CA THR A 85 -2.30 5.58 14.14
C THR A 85 -3.47 4.61 14.16
N CYS A 86 -4.29 4.59 13.11
CA CYS A 86 -5.40 3.66 12.96
C CYS A 86 -4.90 2.22 12.84
N ILE A 87 -3.94 1.99 11.93
CA ILE A 87 -3.30 0.67 11.74
C ILE A 87 -2.71 0.18 13.06
N TYR A 88 -1.95 1.03 13.77
CA TYR A 88 -1.37 0.69 15.06
C TYR A 88 -2.44 0.26 16.08
N ALA A 89 -3.57 0.97 16.14
CA ALA A 89 -4.65 0.66 17.06
C ALA A 89 -5.29 -0.71 16.76
N ILE A 90 -5.57 -1.00 15.48
CA ILE A 90 -6.10 -2.30 15.03
C ILE A 90 -5.10 -3.41 15.38
N ASN A 91 -3.83 -3.23 15.01
CA ASN A 91 -2.77 -4.20 15.24
C ASN A 91 -2.61 -4.54 16.73
N LYS A 92 -2.67 -3.53 17.58
CA LYS A 92 -2.58 -3.69 19.04
C LYS A 92 -3.74 -4.52 19.59
N VAL A 93 -4.96 -4.33 19.10
CA VAL A 93 -6.13 -5.10 19.53
C VAL A 93 -6.01 -6.56 19.11
N ILE A 94 -5.70 -6.81 17.84
CA ILE A 94 -5.53 -8.18 17.31
C ILE A 94 -4.41 -8.91 18.07
N SER A 95 -3.25 -8.27 18.20
CA SER A 95 -2.09 -8.88 18.88
C SER A 95 -2.40 -9.22 20.35
N ARG A 96 -3.14 -8.37 21.06
CA ARG A 96 -3.59 -8.64 22.43
C ARG A 96 -4.57 -9.81 22.53
N ALA A 97 -5.47 -9.94 21.56
CA ALA A 97 -6.39 -11.08 21.50
C ALA A 97 -5.64 -12.40 21.27
N CYS A 98 -4.48 -12.35 20.61
CA CYS A 98 -3.64 -13.51 20.32
C CYS A 98 -2.59 -13.83 21.38
N THR A 99 -2.42 -13.02 22.43
CA THR A 99 -1.32 -13.19 23.41
C THR A 99 -1.35 -14.56 24.10
N ALA A 100 -2.53 -15.15 24.29
CA ALA A 100 -2.67 -16.48 24.90
C ALA A 100 -1.95 -17.60 24.12
N VAL A 101 -1.67 -17.41 22.83
CA VAL A 101 -1.04 -18.43 21.96
C VAL A 101 0.41 -18.12 21.58
N ASP A 102 1.01 -17.04 22.10
CA ASP A 102 2.32 -16.52 21.65
C ASP A 102 3.50 -17.49 21.81
N TYR A 103 3.39 -18.47 22.72
CA TYR A 103 4.44 -19.46 22.99
C TYR A 103 4.01 -20.87 22.60
N THR A 104 3.15 -20.97 21.59
CA THR A 104 2.61 -22.24 21.10
C THR A 104 2.78 -22.37 19.58
N ASN A 105 2.54 -23.56 19.07
CA ASN A 105 2.47 -23.81 17.62
C ASN A 105 1.31 -23.06 16.93
N SER A 106 0.41 -22.45 17.71
CA SER A 106 -0.71 -21.62 17.20
C SER A 106 -0.40 -20.12 17.23
N ARG A 107 0.85 -19.71 17.50
CA ARG A 107 1.25 -18.31 17.52
C ARG A 107 0.85 -17.59 16.23
N ILE A 108 0.28 -16.40 16.37
CA ILE A 108 -0.08 -15.53 15.25
C ILE A 108 0.95 -14.41 15.16
N LEU A 109 1.54 -14.24 13.98
CA LEU A 109 2.55 -13.24 13.68
C LEU A 109 1.88 -12.03 13.02
N ASN A 110 2.18 -10.83 13.50
CA ASN A 110 1.94 -9.59 12.78
C ASN A 110 3.13 -9.34 11.84
N LEU A 111 2.87 -9.24 10.54
CA LEU A 111 3.88 -9.03 9.52
C LEU A 111 3.97 -7.56 9.06
N GLY A 112 3.10 -6.69 9.55
CA GLY A 112 2.99 -5.31 9.06
C GLY A 112 2.62 -5.26 7.58
N ALA A 113 3.05 -4.19 6.92
CA ALA A 113 2.93 -4.05 5.48
C ALA A 113 3.98 -4.93 4.77
N THR A 114 3.53 -6.10 4.31
CA THR A 114 4.36 -7.08 3.60
C THR A 114 3.86 -7.20 2.16
N ARG A 115 4.79 -7.15 1.20
CA ARG A 115 4.48 -7.40 -0.21
C ARG A 115 4.14 -8.85 -0.41
N ILE A 116 2.96 -9.07 -0.96
CA ILE A 116 2.46 -10.38 -1.32
C ILE A 116 2.38 -10.42 -2.84
N ARG A 117 2.84 -11.51 -3.44
CA ARG A 117 2.87 -11.70 -4.91
C ARG A 117 1.95 -12.85 -5.30
N ALA A 118 1.05 -12.60 -6.25
CA ALA A 118 0.18 -13.59 -6.89
C ALA A 118 0.33 -13.43 -8.39
N ASP A 119 0.71 -14.49 -9.08
CA ASP A 119 0.85 -14.46 -10.52
C ASP A 119 1.61 -13.20 -11.00
N ASP A 120 1.15 -12.50 -12.03
CA ASP A 120 1.77 -11.29 -12.56
C ASP A 120 1.55 -10.02 -11.72
N SER A 121 1.08 -10.14 -10.48
CA SER A 121 0.68 -9.02 -9.65
C SER A 121 1.21 -9.10 -8.21
N GLY A 122 1.41 -7.95 -7.60
CA GLY A 122 1.82 -7.84 -6.20
C GLY A 122 1.06 -6.73 -5.52
N LYS A 123 0.58 -6.98 -4.30
CA LYS A 123 -0.03 -5.95 -3.44
C LYS A 123 0.63 -5.98 -2.06
N GLU A 124 0.69 -4.81 -1.47
CA GLU A 124 0.99 -4.62 -0.06
C GLU A 124 -0.34 -4.32 0.64
N ALA A 125 -0.47 -4.80 1.86
CA ALA A 125 -1.57 -4.48 2.75
C ALA A 125 -1.06 -3.54 3.85
N ASP A 126 -1.94 -2.75 4.45
CA ASP A 126 -1.59 -1.90 5.60
C ASP A 126 -1.06 -2.70 6.78
N SER A 127 -1.67 -3.86 7.01
CA SER A 127 -1.12 -4.86 7.90
C SER A 127 -1.65 -6.24 7.57
N CYS A 128 -0.89 -7.27 7.93
CA CYS A 128 -1.36 -8.63 7.77
C CYS A 128 -0.86 -9.56 8.86
N PHE A 129 -1.61 -10.66 9.05
CA PHE A 129 -1.39 -11.62 10.11
C PHE A 129 -1.41 -13.04 9.56
N ARG A 130 -0.53 -13.89 10.10
CA ARG A 130 -0.54 -15.33 9.81
C ARG A 130 -0.16 -16.15 11.04
N PRO A 131 -0.75 -17.34 11.24
CA PRO A 131 -0.18 -18.33 12.14
C PRO A 131 1.25 -18.69 11.71
N MET A 132 2.07 -19.13 12.65
CA MET A 132 3.36 -19.72 12.32
C MET A 132 3.13 -20.98 11.48
N LYS A 133 3.42 -20.89 10.17
CA LYS A 133 3.25 -21.97 9.19
C LYS A 133 4.59 -22.32 8.58
N ALA A 134 4.74 -23.59 8.19
CA ALA A 134 5.84 -24.01 7.34
C ALA A 134 5.72 -23.33 5.96
N ARG A 135 6.86 -23.24 5.25
CA ARG A 135 6.86 -22.83 3.84
C ARG A 135 5.96 -23.74 3.03
N VAL A 136 5.23 -23.16 2.08
CA VAL A 136 4.30 -23.88 1.21
C VAL A 136 4.78 -23.79 -0.22
N LEU A 137 4.56 -24.86 -1.00
CA LEU A 137 4.97 -24.89 -2.40
C LEU A 137 4.07 -23.96 -3.21
N ALA A 138 4.68 -23.08 -4.00
CA ALA A 138 3.98 -22.32 -5.04
C ALA A 138 3.35 -23.27 -6.08
N PRO A 139 2.24 -22.90 -6.75
CA PRO A 139 1.58 -21.59 -6.70
C PRO A 139 0.47 -21.46 -5.64
N THR A 140 0.03 -22.57 -5.03
CA THR A 140 -1.11 -22.53 -4.10
C THR A 140 -0.66 -22.10 -2.71
N GLY A 141 -1.01 -20.87 -2.34
CA GLY A 141 -0.83 -20.33 -1.00
C GLY A 141 0.55 -19.79 -0.64
N SER A 142 1.43 -19.61 -1.63
CA SER A 142 2.71 -18.92 -1.47
C SER A 142 2.83 -17.69 -2.38
N ASP A 143 3.59 -16.71 -1.92
CA ASP A 143 4.01 -15.50 -2.64
C ASP A 143 5.06 -15.71 -3.75
N ARG A 144 5.15 -16.91 -4.32
CA ARG A 144 6.18 -17.38 -5.28
C ARG A 144 7.59 -17.57 -4.71
N GLU A 145 7.91 -17.02 -3.54
CA GLU A 145 9.19 -17.23 -2.84
C GLU A 145 9.07 -18.36 -1.78
N SER A 146 8.03 -19.19 -1.90
CA SER A 146 7.65 -20.25 -0.93
C SER A 146 7.22 -19.72 0.45
N GLU A 147 7.05 -18.40 0.61
CA GLU A 147 6.49 -17.84 1.85
C GLU A 147 4.96 -17.90 1.79
N PRO A 148 4.29 -18.40 2.85
CA PRO A 148 2.84 -18.52 2.85
C PRO A 148 2.16 -17.16 2.92
N TRP A 149 1.05 -17.02 2.20
CA TRP A 149 0.19 -15.83 2.28
C TRP A 149 -0.33 -15.60 3.70
N PRO A 150 -0.65 -14.34 4.07
CA PRO A 150 -1.35 -14.08 5.31
C PRO A 150 -2.76 -14.67 5.30
N ASN A 151 -3.28 -14.94 6.49
CA ASN A 151 -4.66 -15.40 6.67
C ASN A 151 -5.62 -14.25 6.92
N VAL A 152 -5.15 -13.18 7.54
CA VAL A 152 -5.93 -11.97 7.77
C VAL A 152 -5.16 -10.79 7.19
N VAL A 153 -5.84 -10.01 6.39
CA VAL A 153 -5.35 -8.72 5.89
C VAL A 153 -6.16 -7.61 6.54
N VAL A 154 -5.51 -6.48 6.82
CA VAL A 154 -6.11 -5.24 7.29
C VAL A 154 -5.86 -4.20 6.22
N GLU A 155 -6.93 -3.49 5.83
CA GLU A 155 -6.88 -2.36 4.92
C GLU A 155 -7.60 -1.16 5.57
N VAL A 156 -7.01 0.02 5.51
CA VAL A 156 -7.49 1.25 6.13
C VAL A 156 -7.65 2.34 5.07
N ALA A 157 -8.86 2.47 4.53
CA ALA A 157 -9.20 3.60 3.66
C ALA A 157 -9.21 4.91 4.47
N TYR A 158 -8.09 5.64 4.52
CA TYR A 158 -8.02 6.94 5.19
C TYR A 158 -8.16 8.11 4.20
N THR A 159 -7.30 8.13 3.19
CA THR A 159 -7.43 9.04 2.02
C THR A 159 -7.85 8.31 0.77
N GLU A 160 -7.60 6.99 0.72
CA GLU A 160 -8.07 6.12 -0.33
C GLU A 160 -9.60 5.98 -0.31
N SER A 161 -10.20 5.79 -1.49
CA SER A 161 -11.64 5.56 -1.56
C SER A 161 -12.01 4.15 -1.12
N THR A 162 -13.13 4.02 -0.42
CA THR A 162 -13.69 2.72 -0.02
C THR A 162 -13.91 1.80 -1.22
N ASP A 163 -14.35 2.35 -2.35
CA ASP A 163 -14.56 1.57 -3.57
C ASP A 163 -13.26 0.98 -4.09
N HIS A 164 -12.14 1.70 -4.00
CA HIS A 164 -10.84 1.17 -4.39
C HIS A 164 -10.38 0.05 -3.44
N VAL A 165 -10.46 0.25 -2.12
CA VAL A 165 -10.14 -0.80 -1.14
C VAL A 165 -11.02 -2.03 -1.36
N LEU A 166 -12.35 -1.87 -1.49
CA LEU A 166 -13.26 -2.99 -1.68
C LEU A 166 -13.02 -3.71 -3.01
N LYS A 167 -12.58 -2.99 -4.04
CA LYS A 167 -12.15 -3.61 -5.30
C LYS A 167 -10.86 -4.41 -5.12
N LYS A 168 -9.85 -3.86 -4.46
CA LYS A 168 -8.60 -4.56 -4.09
C LYS A 168 -8.91 -5.83 -3.28
N VAL A 169 -9.81 -5.73 -2.30
CA VAL A 169 -10.29 -6.88 -1.52
C VAL A 169 -10.91 -7.96 -2.41
N LYS A 170 -11.85 -7.60 -3.29
CA LYS A 170 -12.55 -8.59 -4.12
C LYS A 170 -11.66 -9.20 -5.21
N GLU A 171 -10.83 -8.39 -5.84
CA GLU A 171 -10.07 -8.80 -7.03
C GLU A 171 -8.71 -9.41 -6.68
N TYR A 172 -8.13 -9.05 -5.53
CA TYR A 172 -6.78 -9.49 -5.14
C TYR A 172 -6.75 -10.29 -3.83
N TRP A 173 -7.37 -9.79 -2.76
CA TRP A 173 -7.26 -10.45 -1.46
C TRP A 173 -8.21 -11.64 -1.29
N LEU A 174 -9.43 -11.57 -1.81
CA LEU A 174 -10.44 -12.62 -1.70
C LEU A 174 -11.01 -13.09 -3.07
N PRO A 175 -10.22 -13.20 -4.16
CA PRO A 175 -10.70 -13.92 -5.35
C PRO A 175 -10.93 -15.40 -5.01
N ASP A 176 -11.71 -16.10 -5.84
CA ASP A 176 -11.93 -17.53 -5.70
C ASP A 176 -10.59 -18.27 -5.60
N LEU A 177 -10.41 -19.08 -4.54
CA LEU A 177 -9.16 -19.79 -4.20
C LEU A 177 -8.04 -18.95 -3.53
N SER A 178 -8.33 -17.73 -3.06
CA SER A 178 -7.37 -16.97 -2.24
C SER A 178 -6.99 -17.68 -0.94
N CYS A 179 -5.77 -17.46 -0.50
CA CYS A 179 -5.23 -17.96 0.77
C CYS A 179 -5.36 -16.96 1.93
N VAL A 180 -5.81 -15.74 1.65
CA VAL A 180 -6.38 -14.85 2.68
C VAL A 180 -7.76 -15.38 3.03
N HIS A 181 -8.01 -15.59 4.31
CA HIS A 181 -9.29 -16.09 4.78
C HIS A 181 -10.25 -14.94 5.11
N ASP A 182 -9.72 -13.83 5.59
CA ASP A 182 -10.52 -12.69 6.02
C ASP A 182 -9.80 -11.37 5.75
N VAL A 183 -10.58 -10.32 5.50
CA VAL A 183 -10.06 -8.96 5.32
C VAL A 183 -10.86 -8.00 6.19
N ILE A 184 -10.15 -7.31 7.08
CA ILE A 184 -10.72 -6.24 7.91
C ILE A 184 -10.53 -4.93 7.17
N VAL A 185 -11.64 -4.31 6.77
CA VAL A 185 -11.62 -2.97 6.14
C VAL A 185 -12.10 -1.93 7.15
N LYS A 186 -11.28 -0.91 7.42
CA LYS A 186 -11.67 0.25 8.22
C LYS A 186 -11.70 1.50 7.35
N HIS A 187 -12.86 2.12 7.26
CA HIS A 187 -12.99 3.49 6.75
C HIS A 187 -12.82 4.49 7.89
N SER A 188 -11.96 5.49 7.72
CA SER A 188 -11.68 6.50 8.75
C SER A 188 -12.45 7.80 8.56
#